data_AF-A0A6H1BV03-F1
#
_entry.id   AF-A0A6H1BV03-F1
#
_cell.length_a   1.000
_cell.length_b   1.000
_cell.length_c   1.000
_cell.angle_alpha   90.00
_cell.angle_beta   90.00
_cell.angle_gamma   90.00
#
_symmetry.space_group_name_H-M   'P 1'
#
loop_
_entity.id
_entity.type
_entity.pdbx_description
1 polymer ?
#
loop_
_entity_poly.entity_id
_entity_poly.type
_entity_poly.pdbx_seq_one_letter_code
_entity_poly.pdbx_strand_id
1 'polypeptide(L)'
;MSDRCGTMAGYADHRKNGTPTCRACKDARNDYQRRYRMYGPQKHGIHGTYGGYKRHLRNRTQPCTECLEAHNEYQQRRRALTARNVLVPTELLVELYLSSPPEVQVKTEDMLGAKRLEVLVQRVDEAAA
;
A
#
# COMPACT_ATOMS: atom_id res chain seq x y z
N MET A 1 12.87 -4.61 -48.62
CA MET A 1 12.47 -4.66 -47.18
C MET A 1 13.37 -5.68 -46.52
N SER A 2 14.01 -5.36 -45.40
CA SER A 2 14.88 -6.32 -44.70
C SER A 2 14.02 -7.33 -43.93
N ASP A 3 14.42 -8.60 -43.90
CA ASP A 3 13.67 -9.71 -43.28
C ASP A 3 13.42 -9.53 -41.77
N ARG A 4 14.08 -8.55 -41.15
CA ARG A 4 13.93 -8.20 -39.73
C ARG A 4 12.93 -7.07 -39.47
N CYS A 5 12.28 -6.52 -40.49
CA CYS A 5 11.26 -5.48 -40.32
C CYS A 5 10.11 -5.97 -39.42
N GLY A 6 9.59 -5.10 -38.53
CA GLY A 6 8.57 -5.47 -37.54
C GLY A 6 9.12 -6.00 -36.22
N THR A 7 10.45 -5.94 -36.01
CA THR A 7 11.08 -6.32 -34.74
C THR A 7 11.93 -5.18 -34.17
N MET A 8 12.34 -5.31 -32.90
CA MET A 8 13.31 -4.39 -32.30
C MET A 8 14.67 -4.40 -33.02
N ALA A 9 15.08 -5.56 -33.56
CA ALA A 9 16.29 -5.68 -34.36
C ALA A 9 16.17 -4.89 -35.67
N GLY A 10 15.04 -5.00 -36.37
CA GLY A 10 14.77 -4.20 -37.57
C GLY A 10 14.70 -2.70 -37.30
N TYR A 11 14.17 -2.30 -36.14
CA TYR A 11 14.21 -0.90 -35.70
C TYR A 11 15.66 -0.41 -35.48
N ALA A 12 16.51 -1.23 -34.86
CA ALA A 12 17.92 -0.92 -34.65
C ALA A 12 18.70 -0.83 -35.97
N ASP A 13 18.42 -1.72 -36.92
CA ASP A 13 19.04 -1.72 -38.25
C ASP A 13 18.70 -0.43 -39.02
N HIS A 14 17.44 0.04 -38.98
CA HIS A 14 17.07 1.34 -39.55
C HIS A 14 17.86 2.49 -38.94
N ARG A 15 18.03 2.50 -37.62
CA ARG A 15 18.79 3.52 -36.88
C ARG A 15 20.27 3.50 -37.24
N LYS A 16 20.88 2.31 -37.35
CA LYS A 16 22.29 2.13 -37.68
C LYS A 16 22.61 2.57 -39.10
N ASN A 17 21.72 2.25 -40.05
CA ASN A 17 21.91 2.54 -41.47
C ASN A 17 21.38 3.92 -41.89
N GLY A 18 20.81 4.70 -40.96
CA GLY A 18 20.24 6.03 -41.26
C GLY A 18 19.02 6.01 -42.19
N THR A 19 18.35 4.87 -42.36
CA THR A 19 17.20 4.75 -43.27
C THR A 19 15.88 5.10 -42.56
N PRO A 20 14.87 5.62 -43.28
CA PRO A 20 13.56 5.89 -42.69
C PRO A 20 12.96 4.64 -42.06
N THR A 21 12.63 4.73 -40.76
CA THR A 21 12.04 3.61 -40.03
C THR A 21 10.61 3.34 -40.50
N CYS A 22 10.35 2.11 -40.96
CA CYS A 22 9.00 1.70 -41.37
C CYS A 22 8.02 1.62 -40.18
N ARG A 23 6.71 1.62 -40.49
CA ARG A 23 5.63 1.57 -39.48
C ARG A 23 5.73 0.33 -38.58
N ALA A 24 5.94 -0.85 -39.16
CA ALA A 24 6.05 -2.10 -38.40
C ALA A 24 7.18 -2.04 -37.35
N CYS A 25 8.34 -1.51 -37.69
CA CYS A 25 9.45 -1.33 -36.74
C CYS A 25 9.15 -0.27 -35.67
N LYS A 26 8.41 0.80 -36.00
CA LYS A 26 7.93 1.78 -35.01
C LYS A 26 6.95 1.13 -34.03
N ASP A 27 6.02 0.33 -34.53
CA ASP A 27 5.03 -0.37 -33.71
C ASP A 27 5.70 -1.39 -32.79
N ALA A 28 6.68 -2.15 -33.28
CA ALA A 28 7.48 -3.07 -32.46
C ALA A 28 8.24 -2.36 -31.33
N ARG A 29 8.83 -1.19 -31.62
CA ARG A 29 9.46 -0.35 -30.59
C ARG A 29 8.45 0.15 -29.56
N ASN A 30 7.28 0.60 -30.01
CA ASN A 30 6.23 1.07 -29.11
C ASN A 30 5.73 -0.05 -28.21
N ASP A 31 5.57 -1.27 -28.74
CA ASP A 31 5.19 -2.44 -27.95
C ASP A 31 6.27 -2.80 -26.92
N TYR A 32 7.53 -2.86 -27.34
CA TYR A 32 8.67 -3.07 -26.44
C TYR A 32 8.71 -2.02 -25.31
N GLN A 33 8.53 -0.73 -25.64
CA GLN A 33 8.50 0.33 -24.64
C GLN A 33 7.29 0.22 -23.70
N ARG A 34 6.13 -0.21 -24.19
CA ARG A 34 4.95 -0.48 -23.35
C ARG A 34 5.26 -1.59 -22.35
N ARG A 35 5.79 -2.71 -22.83
CA ARG A 35 6.17 -3.85 -21.99
C ARG A 35 7.25 -3.46 -20.98
N TYR A 36 8.27 -2.74 -21.40
CA TYR A 36 9.33 -2.26 -20.51
C TYR A 36 8.81 -1.29 -19.45
N ARG A 37 7.80 -0.47 -19.74
CA ARG A 37 7.17 0.38 -18.72
C ARG A 37 6.36 -0.43 -17.71
N MET A 38 5.72 -1.52 -18.13
CA MET A 38 4.92 -2.38 -17.24
C MET A 38 5.79 -3.33 -16.40
N TYR A 39 6.78 -3.98 -17.03
CA TYR A 39 7.55 -5.10 -16.49
C TYR A 39 9.04 -4.81 -16.34
N GLY A 40 9.50 -3.62 -16.74
CA GLY A 40 10.92 -3.27 -16.67
C GLY A 40 11.37 -2.97 -15.24
N PRO A 41 12.66 -3.22 -14.93
CA PRO A 41 13.23 -2.91 -13.64
C PRO A 41 13.18 -1.39 -13.40
N GLN A 42 12.52 -0.99 -12.31
CA GLN A 42 12.41 0.42 -11.94
C GLN A 42 13.72 0.90 -11.30
N LYS A 43 14.18 2.08 -11.71
CA LYS A 43 15.26 2.80 -11.05
C LYS A 43 14.69 3.62 -9.89
N HIS A 44 14.33 2.98 -8.79
CA HIS A 44 14.12 3.71 -7.54
C HIS A 44 15.08 3.14 -6.49
N GLY A 45 15.84 3.99 -5.81
CA GLY A 45 16.93 3.53 -4.93
C GLY A 45 16.47 2.86 -3.62
N ILE A 46 15.17 2.61 -3.44
CA ILE A 46 14.60 2.12 -2.18
C ILE A 46 13.80 0.84 -2.48
N HIS A 47 14.51 -0.29 -2.53
CA HIS A 47 13.93 -1.63 -2.59
C HIS A 47 13.87 -2.27 -1.19
N GLY A 48 13.18 -3.40 -1.05
CA GLY A 48 13.08 -4.12 0.23
C GLY A 48 12.27 -3.41 1.32
N THR A 49 11.46 -2.41 0.98
CA THR A 49 10.62 -1.70 1.97
C THR A 49 9.19 -1.54 1.46
N TYR A 50 8.24 -1.36 2.39
CA TYR A 50 6.85 -1.01 2.04
C TYR A 50 6.76 0.33 1.28
N GLY A 51 7.69 1.25 1.52
CA GLY A 51 7.83 2.49 0.75
C GLY A 51 8.16 2.22 -0.72
N GLY A 52 9.11 1.31 -0.98
CA GLY A 52 9.48 0.81 -2.31
C GLY A 52 8.30 0.15 -3.03
N TYR A 53 7.55 -0.70 -2.33
CA TYR A 53 6.31 -1.30 -2.87
C TYR A 53 5.29 -0.23 -3.31
N LYS A 54 4.99 0.75 -2.45
CA LYS A 54 4.08 1.85 -2.80
C LYS A 54 4.56 2.66 -4.00
N ARG A 55 5.88 2.80 -4.17
CA ARG A 55 6.46 3.49 -5.33
C ARG A 55 6.25 2.70 -6.62
N HIS A 56 6.39 1.38 -6.60
CA HIS A 56 6.03 0.52 -7.74
C HIS A 56 4.57 0.71 -8.17
N LEU A 57 3.64 0.77 -7.21
CA LEU A 57 2.22 1.01 -7.48
C LEU A 57 1.96 2.39 -8.10
N ARG A 58 2.56 3.46 -7.55
CA ARG A 58 2.44 4.82 -8.11
C ARG A 58 2.95 4.89 -9.55
N ASN A 59 4.04 4.20 -9.83
CA ASN A 59 4.66 4.15 -11.15
C ASN A 59 3.97 3.15 -12.10
N ARG A 60 2.91 2.47 -11.64
CA ARG A 60 2.16 1.45 -12.39
C ARG A 60 3.05 0.35 -12.95
N THR A 61 3.96 -0.13 -12.12
CA THR A 61 4.94 -1.16 -12.47
C THR A 61 4.84 -2.35 -11.56
N GLN A 62 5.27 -3.51 -12.04
CA GLN A 62 5.32 -4.70 -11.21
C GLN A 62 6.34 -4.52 -10.06
N PRO A 63 5.94 -4.76 -8.80
CA PRO A 63 6.85 -4.77 -7.67
C PRO A 63 7.91 -5.86 -7.79
N CYS A 64 9.16 -5.56 -7.40
CA CYS A 64 10.17 -6.61 -7.23
C CYS A 64 9.84 -7.53 -6.04
N THR A 65 10.49 -8.69 -5.98
CA THR A 65 10.33 -9.71 -4.93
C THR A 65 10.54 -9.12 -3.54
N GLU A 66 11.65 -8.40 -3.32
CA GLU A 66 11.98 -7.79 -2.03
C GLU A 66 10.91 -6.79 -1.55
N CYS A 67 10.37 -5.96 -2.46
CA CYS A 67 9.30 -5.03 -2.13
C CYS A 67 7.99 -5.76 -1.82
N LEU A 68 7.72 -6.88 -2.49
CA LEU A 68 6.55 -7.71 -2.24
C LEU A 68 6.64 -8.40 -0.87
N GLU A 69 7.80 -8.94 -0.52
CA GLU A 69 8.08 -9.51 0.80
C GLU A 69 7.90 -8.48 1.91
N ALA A 70 8.47 -7.27 1.75
CA ALA A 70 8.31 -6.18 2.70
C ALA A 70 6.83 -5.74 2.86
N HIS A 71 6.04 -5.80 1.79
CA HIS A 71 4.59 -5.59 1.88
C HIS A 71 3.92 -6.70 2.69
N ASN A 72 4.25 -7.96 2.43
CA ASN A 72 3.66 -9.10 3.14
C ASN A 72 3.96 -9.02 4.64
N GLU A 73 5.21 -8.73 5.01
CA GLU A 73 5.62 -8.53 6.40
C GLU A 73 4.87 -7.37 7.07
N TYR A 74 4.75 -6.23 6.38
CA TYR A 74 3.96 -5.09 6.87
C TYR A 74 2.50 -5.48 7.13
N GLN A 75 1.88 -6.26 6.23
CA GLN A 75 0.51 -6.72 6.40
C GLN A 75 0.36 -7.72 7.53
N GLN A 76 1.31 -8.65 7.70
CA GLN A 76 1.31 -9.59 8.82
C GLN A 76 1.37 -8.86 10.16
N ARG A 77 2.28 -7.89 10.31
CA ARG A 77 2.38 -7.05 11.51
C ARG A 77 1.09 -6.27 11.77
N ARG A 78 0.52 -5.65 10.73
CA ARG A 78 -0.73 -4.90 10.85
C ARG A 78 -1.90 -5.81 11.26
N ARG A 79 -1.99 -7.01 10.69
CA ARG A 79 -3.02 -8.01 11.05
C ARG A 79 -2.88 -8.46 12.51
N ALA A 80 -1.65 -8.71 12.97
CA ALA A 80 -1.38 -9.08 14.35
C ALA A 80 -1.79 -7.99 15.35
N LEU A 81 -1.74 -6.71 14.96
CA LEU A 81 -2.25 -5.60 15.76
C LEU A 81 -3.78 -5.51 15.73
N THR A 82 -4.41 -5.64 14.56
CA THR A 82 -5.88 -5.55 14.43
C THR A 82 -6.63 -6.77 14.98
N ALA A 83 -6.00 -7.95 15.03
CA ALA A 83 -6.57 -9.13 15.69
C ALA A 83 -6.75 -8.96 17.20
N ARG A 84 -6.23 -7.86 17.77
CA ARG A 84 -6.36 -7.49 19.18
C ARG A 84 -7.47 -6.47 19.43
N ASN A 85 -8.26 -6.10 18.41
CA ASN A 85 -9.42 -5.25 18.64
C ASN A 85 -10.50 -6.07 19.37
N VAL A 86 -10.64 -5.84 20.67
CA VAL A 86 -11.73 -6.41 21.46
C VAL A 86 -12.94 -5.49 21.30
N LEU A 87 -14.05 -6.04 20.80
CA LEU A 87 -15.33 -5.36 20.85
C LEU A 87 -15.90 -5.53 22.26
N VAL A 88 -16.13 -4.43 22.95
CA VAL A 88 -16.68 -4.41 24.30
C VAL A 88 -18.02 -3.69 24.25
N PRO A 89 -19.12 -4.26 24.79
CA PRO A 89 -20.37 -3.53 24.98
C PRO A 89 -20.15 -2.23 25.74
N THR A 90 -20.88 -1.19 25.37
CA THR A 90 -20.68 0.15 25.94
C THR A 90 -20.91 0.14 27.44
N GLU A 91 -21.92 -0.60 27.88
CA GLU A 91 -22.34 -0.74 29.27
C GLU A 91 -21.22 -1.37 30.10
N LEU A 92 -20.62 -2.45 29.60
CA LEU A 92 -19.52 -3.15 30.26
C LEU A 92 -18.24 -2.30 30.32
N LEU A 93 -17.98 -1.51 29.26
CA LEU A 93 -16.85 -0.58 29.27
C LEU A 93 -17.02 0.53 30.31
N VAL A 94 -18.23 1.10 30.41
CA VAL A 94 -18.57 2.14 31.39
C VAL A 94 -18.50 1.58 32.81
N GLU A 95 -19.08 0.41 33.06
CA GLU A 95 -19.01 -0.25 34.38
C GLU A 95 -17.57 -0.54 34.81
N LEU A 96 -16.74 -1.07 33.91
CA LEU A 96 -15.33 -1.31 34.18
C LEU A 96 -14.58 0.00 34.48
N TYR A 97 -14.87 1.07 33.76
CA TYR A 97 -14.26 2.38 33.98
C TYR A 97 -14.66 2.97 35.34
N LEU A 98 -15.95 2.99 35.67
CA LEU A 98 -16.45 3.55 36.93
C LEU A 98 -16.00 2.73 38.16
N SER A 99 -15.80 1.43 38.01
CA SER A 99 -15.27 0.55 39.06
C SER A 99 -13.74 0.53 39.17
N SER A 100 -13.04 1.18 38.23
CA SER A 100 -11.57 1.22 38.23
C SER A 100 -11.00 2.22 39.25
N PRO A 101 -9.82 1.95 39.82
CA PRO A 101 -9.10 2.92 40.67
C PRO A 101 -8.80 4.24 39.94
N PRO A 102 -8.68 5.38 40.67
CA PRO A 102 -8.45 6.69 40.05
C PRO A 102 -7.20 6.74 39.15
N GLU A 103 -6.13 6.02 39.51
CA GLU A 103 -4.90 6.00 38.70
C GLU A 103 -5.14 5.35 37.32
N VAL A 104 -6.06 4.36 37.28
CA VAL A 104 -6.45 3.67 36.05
C VAL A 104 -7.43 4.52 35.24
N GLN A 105 -8.32 5.26 35.89
CA GLN A 105 -9.24 6.18 35.21
C GLN A 105 -8.48 7.27 34.46
N VAL A 106 -7.52 7.94 35.11
CA VAL A 106 -6.66 8.96 34.48
C VAL A 106 -5.94 8.40 33.26
N LYS A 107 -5.33 7.22 33.39
CA LYS A 107 -4.64 6.56 32.26
C LYS A 107 -5.60 6.21 31.12
N THR A 108 -6.82 5.79 31.44
CA THR A 108 -7.84 5.43 30.45
C THR A 108 -8.35 6.68 29.72
N GLU A 109 -8.52 7.79 30.43
CA GLU A 109 -8.85 9.11 29.88
C GLU A 109 -7.76 9.65 28.96
N ASP A 110 -6.48 9.48 29.32
CA ASP A 110 -5.35 9.86 28.47
C ASP A 110 -5.33 9.05 27.15
N MET A 111 -5.66 7.75 27.23
CA MET A 111 -5.62 6.85 26.07
C MET A 111 -6.83 7.00 25.15
N LEU A 112 -8.03 7.11 25.71
CA LEU A 112 -9.30 7.10 24.95
C LEU A 112 -9.87 8.50 24.73
N GLY A 113 -9.52 9.44 25.60
CA GLY A 113 -10.00 10.82 25.66
C GLY A 113 -11.14 11.00 26.67
N ALA A 114 -10.93 11.84 27.69
CA ALA A 114 -11.91 12.12 28.75
C ALA A 114 -13.31 12.46 28.23
N LYS A 115 -13.41 13.39 27.27
CA LYS A 115 -14.70 13.78 26.65
C LYS A 115 -15.45 12.62 26.01
N ARG A 116 -14.74 11.61 25.48
CA ARG A 116 -15.40 10.44 24.89
C ARG A 116 -15.98 9.55 25.97
N LEU A 117 -15.23 9.33 27.05
CA LEU A 117 -15.71 8.53 28.18
C LEU A 117 -16.92 9.19 28.85
N GLU A 118 -16.88 10.51 29.05
CA GLU A 118 -18.01 11.28 29.60
C GLU A 118 -19.30 11.09 28.78
N VAL A 119 -19.21 11.18 27.45
CA VAL A 119 -20.36 10.93 26.56
C VAL A 119 -20.85 9.49 26.64
N LEU A 120 -19.97 8.51 26.83
CA LEU A 120 -20.37 7.10 26.97
C LEU A 120 -21.09 6.85 28.30
N VAL A 121 -20.58 7.43 29.39
CA VAL A 121 -21.21 7.35 30.72
C VAL A 121 -22.60 7.98 30.66
N GLN A 122 -22.71 9.21 30.14
CA GLN A 122 -24.00 9.90 30.00
C GLN A 122 -25.02 9.08 29.23
N ARG A 123 -24.62 8.43 28.13
CA ARG A 123 -25.52 7.59 27.33
C ARG A 123 -26.03 6.37 28.08
N VAL A 124 -25.19 5.76 28.91
CA VAL A 124 -25.58 4.60 29.72
C VAL A 124 -26.54 5.05 30.83
N ASP A 125 -26.26 6.19 31.47
CA ASP A 125 -27.14 6.77 32.49
C ASP A 125 -28.53 7.13 31.91
N GLU A 126 -28.57 7.76 30.73
CA GLU A 126 -29.82 8.07 30.02
C GLU A 126 -30.61 6.82 29.62
N ALA A 127 -29.94 5.70 29.33
CA ALA A 127 -30.59 4.44 28.99
C ALA A 127 -31.08 3.65 30.21
N ALA A 128 -30.58 3.96 31.41
CA ALA A 128 -30.95 3.33 32.66
C ALA A 128 -32.07 4.08 33.42
N ALA A 129 -32.36 5.32 33.04
CA ALA A 129 -33.43 6.18 33.58
C ALA A 129 -34.80 5.90 32.95
#